data_AF-A0A6N7JGK4-F1
#
_entry.id   AF-A0A6N7JGK4-F1
#
_cell.length_a   1.000
_cell.length_b   1.000
_cell.length_c   1.000
_cell.angle_alpha   90.00
_cell.angle_beta   90.00
_cell.angle_gamma   90.00
#
_symmetry.space_group_name_H-M   'P 1'
#
loop_
_entity.id
_entity.type
_entity.pdbx_description
1 polymer ?
#
loop_
_entity_poly.entity_id
_entity_poly.type
_entity_poly.pdbx_seq_one_letter_code
_entity_poly.pdbx_strand_id
1 'polypeptide(L)'
;MPPSGESKLKGVIYGRSLDFRPAPPTAETLGNPIKLTDVEYVRLPQKTWRDHVRLFLQSSGLSTIPFTVRLRWQAHDMVEWLQAALLGKGRARRAAIVHPAQLMPAMDFLMGLPAELDVERRMIHTLVGRALIDYRKRMSAGRERPLLFGKEASNHFHAGFKEQQLLSKASSPNEQFHTIQRIYNSYYFFRLYYICAIISREPPESAAKLFSKFMRVSFFLSTIQDDGSISTKPSYRQLPPKEHVVFLAKRDAALQARLREDEALRAELQNLLRYFRPLR
;
A
#
# COMPACT_ATOMS: atom_id res chain seq x y z
N MET A 1 0.92 56.20 9.15
CA MET A 1 0.83 54.96 9.95
C MET A 1 -0.47 55.02 10.74
N PRO A 2 -1.35 54.01 10.68
CA PRO A 2 -1.10 52.63 11.13
C PRO A 2 -1.64 51.56 10.12
N PRO A 3 -1.77 50.27 10.48
CA PRO A 3 -0.76 49.25 10.25
C PRO A 3 -1.05 48.31 9.07
N SER A 4 0.04 47.74 8.57
CA SER A 4 0.15 46.60 7.65
C SER A 4 -0.68 45.40 8.08
N GLY A 5 -1.81 45.19 7.41
CA GLY A 5 -2.51 43.90 7.40
C GLY A 5 -1.92 43.01 6.31
N GLU A 6 -0.77 42.38 6.57
CA GLU A 6 -0.36 41.19 5.83
C GLU A 6 -1.38 40.08 6.11
N SER A 7 -2.43 40.05 5.29
CA SER A 7 -3.30 38.90 5.15
C SER A 7 -2.47 37.77 4.56
N LYS A 8 -1.85 36.97 5.44
CA LYS A 8 -1.39 35.62 5.15
C LYS A 8 -2.61 34.78 4.74
N LEU A 9 -3.03 34.90 3.48
CA LEU A 9 -3.84 33.90 2.82
C LEU A 9 -2.97 32.64 2.74
N LYS A 10 -3.05 31.80 3.78
CA LYS A 10 -2.60 30.41 3.72
C LYS A 10 -3.24 29.80 2.47
N GLY A 11 -2.39 29.38 1.54
CA GLY A 11 -2.76 28.96 0.19
C GLY A 11 -3.68 27.75 0.17
N VAL A 12 -4.99 28.01 0.23
CA VAL A 12 -6.03 27.07 -0.18
C VAL A 12 -6.30 27.35 -1.66
N ILE A 13 -5.95 26.40 -2.54
CA ILE A 13 -6.44 26.45 -3.91
C ILE A 13 -7.88 25.95 -3.88
N TYR A 14 -8.83 26.88 -3.84
CA TYR A 14 -10.25 26.53 -3.95
C TYR A 14 -10.50 25.71 -5.23
N GLY A 15 -11.07 24.51 -5.06
CA GLY A 15 -11.48 23.63 -6.17
C GLY A 15 -10.46 22.59 -6.65
N ARG A 16 -9.30 22.42 -6.02
CA ARG A 16 -8.37 21.31 -6.31
C ARG A 16 -8.11 20.46 -5.06
N SER A 17 -8.27 19.15 -5.20
CA SER A 17 -7.92 18.14 -4.19
C SER A 17 -6.81 17.27 -4.75
N LEU A 18 -5.89 16.83 -3.90
CA LEU A 18 -4.90 15.83 -4.26
C LEU A 18 -5.58 14.54 -4.74
N ASP A 19 -4.99 13.92 -5.77
CA ASP A 19 -5.30 12.56 -6.14
C ASP A 19 -4.46 11.59 -5.27
N PHE A 20 -5.13 10.95 -4.32
CA PHE A 20 -4.53 9.99 -3.40
C PHE A 20 -4.38 8.57 -3.98
N ARG A 21 -4.87 8.34 -5.20
CA ARG A 21 -4.81 7.03 -5.87
C ARG A 21 -4.39 7.23 -7.32
N PRO A 22 -3.11 7.60 -7.54
CA PRO A 22 -2.62 7.83 -8.88
C PRO A 22 -2.88 6.61 -9.75
N ALA A 23 -3.42 6.89 -10.95
CA ALA A 23 -3.70 5.86 -11.93
C ALA A 23 -2.42 5.07 -12.25
N PRO A 24 -2.53 3.77 -12.57
CA PRO A 24 -1.38 3.03 -13.10
C PRO A 24 -0.89 3.71 -14.39
N PRO A 25 0.39 3.51 -14.76
CA PRO A 25 0.92 4.01 -16.03
C PRO A 25 0.00 3.59 -17.20
N THR A 26 -0.12 4.42 -18.24
CA THR A 26 -1.09 4.22 -19.33
C THR A 26 -0.93 2.85 -20.00
N ALA A 27 -2.06 2.29 -20.44
CA ALA A 27 -2.17 0.93 -20.99
C ALA A 27 -1.24 0.65 -22.18
N GLU A 28 -0.77 1.67 -22.90
CA GLU A 28 0.23 1.54 -23.96
C GLU A 28 1.58 0.98 -23.45
N THR A 29 1.86 1.10 -22.15
CA THR A 29 3.02 0.47 -21.48
C THR A 29 2.66 -0.81 -20.71
N LEU A 30 1.37 -1.10 -20.53
CA LEU A 30 0.90 -2.25 -19.77
C LEU A 30 0.34 -3.31 -20.73
N GLY A 31 1.07 -4.42 -20.88
CA GLY A 31 0.67 -5.52 -21.75
C GLY A 31 -0.64 -6.21 -21.36
N ASN A 32 -0.87 -7.39 -21.94
CA ASN A 32 -2.05 -8.20 -21.67
C ASN A 32 -2.28 -8.41 -20.15
N PRO A 33 -3.55 -8.48 -19.69
CA PRO A 33 -3.86 -8.73 -18.28
C PRO A 33 -3.12 -9.94 -17.71
N ILE A 34 -2.69 -9.83 -16.45
CA ILE A 34 -2.08 -10.91 -15.69
C ILE A 34 -3.08 -12.05 -15.60
N LYS A 35 -2.66 -13.23 -16.05
CA LYS A 35 -3.43 -14.46 -16.00
C LYS A 35 -2.53 -15.56 -15.48
N LEU A 36 -2.94 -16.17 -14.37
CA LEU A 36 -2.18 -17.25 -13.76
C LEU A 36 -2.67 -18.58 -14.32
N THR A 37 -1.73 -19.39 -14.79
CA THR A 37 -1.99 -20.74 -15.35
C THR A 37 -1.46 -21.85 -14.44
N ASP A 38 -0.58 -21.51 -13.50
CA ASP A 38 0.13 -22.42 -12.58
C ASP A 38 -0.51 -22.49 -11.18
N VAL A 39 -1.72 -21.95 -11.00
CA VAL A 39 -2.42 -21.91 -9.72
C VAL A 39 -3.78 -22.57 -9.85
N GLU A 40 -4.05 -23.55 -8.98
CA GLU A 40 -5.33 -24.24 -8.94
C GLU A 40 -6.44 -23.37 -8.36
N TYR A 41 -7.65 -23.58 -8.87
CA TYR A 41 -8.85 -22.94 -8.33
C TYR A 41 -9.30 -23.68 -7.07
N VAL A 42 -9.42 -22.95 -5.96
CA VAL A 42 -9.91 -23.50 -4.69
C VAL A 42 -11.38 -23.11 -4.51
N ARG A 43 -12.23 -24.11 -4.20
CA ARG A 43 -13.62 -23.86 -3.79
C ARG A 43 -13.66 -23.52 -2.30
N LEU A 44 -14.10 -22.32 -1.98
CA LEU A 44 -14.30 -21.89 -0.61
C LEU A 44 -15.69 -22.28 -0.08
N PRO A 45 -15.85 -22.50 1.23
CA PRO A 45 -17.14 -22.62 1.87
C PRO A 45 -18.03 -21.42 1.52
N GLN A 46 -19.30 -21.67 1.23
CA GLN A 46 -20.25 -20.62 0.91
C GLN A 46 -21.00 -20.18 2.16
N LYS A 47 -21.36 -18.90 2.24
CA LYS A 47 -22.21 -18.35 3.30
C LYS A 47 -23.53 -19.11 3.32
N THR A 48 -23.89 -19.68 4.46
CA THR A 48 -25.20 -20.31 4.63
C THR A 48 -26.26 -19.23 4.82
N TRP A 49 -27.55 -19.56 4.64
CA TRP A 49 -28.66 -18.65 4.96
C TRP A 49 -28.55 -18.09 6.39
N ARG A 50 -28.11 -18.93 7.34
CA ARG A 50 -27.88 -18.51 8.74
C ARG A 50 -26.77 -17.47 8.85
N ASP A 51 -25.71 -17.58 8.06
CA ASP A 51 -24.61 -16.60 8.04
C ASP A 51 -25.09 -15.27 7.43
N HIS A 52 -25.89 -15.33 6.37
CA HIS A 52 -26.51 -14.14 5.78
C HIS A 52 -27.39 -13.40 6.78
N VAL A 53 -28.28 -14.10 7.49
CA VAL A 53 -29.15 -13.50 8.51
C VAL A 53 -28.32 -12.91 9.65
N ARG A 54 -27.31 -13.62 10.14
CA ARG A 54 -26.43 -13.12 11.20
C ARG A 54 -25.73 -11.83 10.77
N LEU A 55 -25.07 -11.84 9.61
CA LEU A 55 -24.35 -10.68 9.08
C LEU A 55 -25.28 -9.48 8.86
N PHE A 56 -26.50 -9.71 8.40
CA PHE A 56 -27.53 -8.67 8.24
C PHE A 56 -27.99 -8.08 9.59
N LEU A 57 -28.27 -8.92 10.59
CA LEU A 57 -28.61 -8.46 11.93
C LEU A 57 -27.46 -7.65 12.54
N GLN A 58 -26.22 -8.07 12.29
CA GLN A 58 -25.03 -7.37 12.77
C GLN A 58 -24.85 -6.01 12.09
N SER A 59 -25.05 -5.92 10.78
CA SER A 59 -24.99 -4.64 10.06
C SER A 59 -26.09 -3.67 10.49
N SER A 60 -27.22 -4.22 10.99
CA SER A 60 -28.35 -3.45 11.52
C SER A 60 -28.20 -3.11 13.01
N GLY A 61 -27.10 -3.51 13.65
CA GLY A 61 -26.87 -3.27 15.09
C GLY A 61 -27.70 -4.16 16.03
N LEU A 62 -28.39 -5.17 15.49
CA LEU A 62 -29.30 -6.07 16.22
C LEU A 62 -28.59 -7.33 16.75
N SER A 63 -27.35 -7.58 16.34
CA SER A 63 -26.54 -8.69 16.86
C SER A 63 -25.06 -8.35 16.86
N THR A 64 -24.29 -9.08 17.67
CA THR A 64 -22.83 -9.05 17.64
C THR A 64 -22.32 -10.36 17.04
N ILE A 65 -21.31 -10.25 16.18
CA ILE A 65 -20.60 -11.39 15.60
C ILE A 65 -19.13 -11.22 15.95
N PRO A 66 -18.42 -12.31 16.31
CA PRO A 66 -16.98 -12.26 16.49
C PRO A 66 -16.29 -11.63 15.28
N PHE A 67 -15.42 -10.67 15.51
CA PHE A 67 -14.69 -9.94 14.48
C PHE A 67 -13.98 -10.88 13.48
N THR A 68 -13.41 -11.97 13.99
CA THR A 68 -12.72 -13.01 13.20
C THR A 68 -13.64 -13.71 12.20
N VAL A 69 -14.92 -13.94 12.55
CA VAL A 69 -15.91 -14.55 11.64
C VAL A 69 -16.25 -13.59 10.51
N ARG A 70 -16.43 -12.30 10.82
CA ARG A 70 -16.66 -11.26 9.79
C ARG A 70 -15.48 -11.14 8.86
N LEU A 71 -14.26 -11.06 9.40
CA LEU A 71 -13.03 -11.00 8.61
C LEU A 71 -12.83 -12.23 7.75
N ARG A 72 -13.18 -13.43 8.24
CA ARG A 72 -13.09 -14.67 7.45
C ARG A 72 -13.95 -14.56 6.19
N TRP A 73 -15.17 -14.08 6.31
CA TRP A 73 -16.05 -13.90 5.16
C TRP A 73 -15.53 -12.84 4.19
N GLN A 74 -14.97 -11.73 4.69
CA GLN A 74 -14.31 -10.74 3.84
C GLN A 74 -13.07 -11.32 3.13
N ALA A 75 -12.32 -12.20 3.80
CA ALA A 75 -11.18 -12.88 3.20
C ALA A 75 -11.62 -13.87 2.12
N HIS A 76 -12.74 -14.57 2.30
CA HIS A 76 -13.32 -15.43 1.27
C HIS A 76 -13.75 -14.62 0.05
N ASP A 77 -14.45 -13.50 0.27
CA ASP A 77 -14.86 -12.59 -0.82
C ASP A 77 -13.62 -12.04 -1.58
N MET A 78 -12.53 -11.71 -0.86
CA MET A 78 -11.26 -11.27 -1.45
C MET A 78 -10.60 -12.38 -2.28
N VAL A 79 -10.58 -13.61 -1.79
CA VAL A 79 -10.03 -14.76 -2.52
C VAL A 79 -10.86 -15.05 -3.77
N GLU A 80 -12.20 -15.02 -3.68
CA GLU A 80 -13.05 -15.19 -4.86
C GLU A 80 -12.81 -14.10 -5.91
N TRP A 81 -12.64 -12.85 -5.49
CA TRP A 81 -12.28 -11.74 -6.38
C TRP A 81 -10.92 -11.98 -7.05
N LEU A 82 -9.88 -12.35 -6.29
CA LEU A 82 -8.55 -12.66 -6.83
C LEU A 82 -8.60 -13.83 -7.82
N GLN A 83 -9.31 -14.91 -7.49
CA GLN A 83 -9.47 -16.06 -8.37
C GLN A 83 -10.22 -15.68 -9.66
N ALA A 84 -11.27 -14.86 -9.57
CA ALA A 84 -12.00 -14.40 -10.74
C ALA A 84 -11.16 -13.49 -11.64
N ALA A 85 -10.37 -12.59 -11.04
CA ALA A 85 -9.52 -11.65 -11.77
C ALA A 85 -8.28 -12.30 -12.40
N LEU A 86 -7.61 -13.21 -11.68
CA LEU A 86 -6.32 -13.78 -12.08
C LEU A 86 -6.44 -15.14 -12.79
N LEU A 87 -7.44 -15.95 -12.44
CA LEU A 87 -7.65 -17.29 -13.04
C LEU A 87 -8.80 -17.31 -14.04
N GLY A 88 -9.62 -16.25 -14.09
CA GLY A 88 -10.88 -16.25 -14.83
C GLY A 88 -11.94 -17.21 -14.25
N LYS A 89 -11.71 -17.75 -13.05
CA LYS A 89 -12.56 -18.76 -12.40
C LYS A 89 -13.17 -18.20 -11.12
N GLY A 90 -14.43 -18.52 -10.85
CA GLY A 90 -15.14 -18.04 -9.65
C GLY A 90 -16.41 -17.27 -10.01
N ARG A 91 -17.13 -16.82 -8.98
CA ARG A 91 -18.44 -16.16 -9.10
C ARG A 91 -18.34 -14.63 -9.06
N ALA A 92 -17.23 -14.10 -8.56
CA ALA A 92 -17.01 -12.66 -8.46
C ALA A 92 -16.85 -12.00 -9.84
N ARG A 93 -17.10 -10.69 -9.91
CA ARG A 93 -16.91 -9.90 -11.12
C ARG A 93 -15.43 -9.94 -11.53
N ARG A 94 -15.18 -10.30 -12.78
CA ARG A 94 -13.83 -10.31 -13.36
C ARG A 94 -13.31 -8.88 -13.48
N ALA A 95 -12.12 -8.64 -12.96
CA ALA A 95 -11.37 -7.40 -13.16
C ALA A 95 -10.10 -7.73 -13.95
N ALA A 96 -9.82 -6.95 -15.00
CA ALA A 96 -8.56 -7.08 -15.73
C ALA A 96 -7.44 -6.41 -14.93
N ILE A 97 -6.55 -7.22 -14.35
CA ILE A 97 -5.39 -6.75 -13.61
C ILE A 97 -4.22 -6.65 -14.58
N VAL A 98 -3.74 -5.44 -14.84
CA VAL A 98 -2.62 -5.12 -15.73
C VAL A 98 -1.40 -4.58 -14.97
N HIS A 99 -1.61 -4.05 -13.75
CA HIS A 99 -0.54 -3.44 -12.95
C HIS A 99 -0.69 -3.78 -11.43
N PRO A 100 0.42 -3.95 -10.68
CA PRO A 100 0.38 -4.22 -9.24
C PRO A 100 -0.41 -3.21 -8.39
N ALA A 101 -0.52 -1.96 -8.83
CA ALA A 101 -1.32 -0.94 -8.14
C ALA A 101 -2.79 -1.36 -7.96
N GLN A 102 -3.35 -2.13 -8.90
CA GLN A 102 -4.72 -2.63 -8.82
C GLN A 102 -4.89 -3.75 -7.77
N LEU A 103 -3.78 -4.35 -7.32
CA LEU A 103 -3.75 -5.35 -6.25
C LEU A 103 -3.58 -4.72 -4.87
N MET A 104 -3.42 -3.39 -4.77
CA MET A 104 -3.20 -2.71 -3.48
C MET A 104 -4.25 -3.06 -2.42
N PRO A 105 -5.58 -3.08 -2.72
CA PRO A 105 -6.57 -3.46 -1.72
C PRO A 105 -6.36 -4.87 -1.15
N ALA A 106 -5.94 -5.83 -1.98
CA ALA A 106 -5.64 -7.19 -1.53
C ALA A 106 -4.34 -7.25 -0.72
N MET A 107 -3.33 -6.47 -1.09
CA MET A 107 -2.07 -6.37 -0.36
C MET A 107 -2.28 -5.73 1.02
N ASP A 108 -3.03 -4.63 1.10
CA ASP A 108 -3.38 -3.99 2.37
C ASP A 108 -4.19 -4.93 3.26
N PHE A 109 -5.21 -5.60 2.71
CA PHE A 109 -5.98 -6.59 3.45
C PHE A 109 -5.11 -7.74 3.96
N LEU A 110 -4.21 -8.28 3.12
CA LEU A 110 -3.26 -9.34 3.50
C LEU A 110 -2.36 -8.93 4.67
N MET A 111 -1.90 -7.68 4.68
CA MET A 111 -1.04 -7.15 5.74
C MET A 111 -1.78 -6.97 7.07
N GLY A 112 -3.09 -6.69 7.02
CA GLY A 112 -3.96 -6.56 8.18
C GLY A 112 -4.57 -7.87 8.71
N LEU A 113 -4.44 -8.99 8.00
CA LEU A 113 -5.03 -10.26 8.43
C LEU A 113 -4.38 -10.81 9.72
N PRO A 114 -5.20 -11.18 10.73
CA PRO A 114 -4.70 -11.72 11.98
C PRO A 114 -4.31 -13.20 11.83
N ALA A 115 -3.62 -13.75 12.84
CA ALA A 115 -3.04 -15.10 12.75
C ALA A 115 -4.09 -16.22 12.69
N GLU A 116 -5.29 -15.99 13.19
CA GLU A 116 -6.41 -16.93 13.19
C GLU A 116 -6.95 -17.22 11.78
N LEU A 117 -6.60 -16.39 10.80
CA LEU A 117 -6.99 -16.52 9.38
C LEU A 117 -5.80 -16.90 8.49
N ASP A 118 -4.86 -17.69 9.03
CA ASP A 118 -3.62 -18.04 8.33
C ASP A 118 -3.86 -18.84 7.03
N VAL A 119 -4.94 -19.64 6.96
CA VAL A 119 -5.31 -20.36 5.74
C VAL A 119 -5.67 -19.36 4.64
N GLU A 120 -6.61 -18.46 4.89
CA GLU A 120 -7.03 -17.43 3.94
C GLU A 120 -5.87 -16.48 3.59
N ARG A 121 -5.05 -16.13 4.59
CA ARG A 121 -3.83 -15.34 4.39
C ARG A 121 -2.88 -16.00 3.41
N ARG A 122 -2.63 -17.31 3.54
CA ARG A 122 -1.78 -18.06 2.60
C ARG A 122 -2.38 -18.08 1.20
N MET A 123 -3.69 -18.24 1.05
CA MET A 123 -4.36 -18.24 -0.25
C MET A 123 -4.19 -16.88 -0.96
N ILE A 124 -4.47 -15.79 -0.26
CA ILE A 124 -4.29 -14.42 -0.77
C ILE A 124 -2.81 -14.18 -1.11
N HIS A 125 -1.89 -14.57 -0.22
CA HIS A 125 -0.45 -14.41 -0.45
C HIS A 125 0.02 -15.17 -1.70
N THR A 126 -0.45 -16.40 -1.91
CA THR A 126 -0.11 -17.18 -3.11
C THR A 126 -0.62 -16.51 -4.38
N LEU A 127 -1.90 -16.12 -4.43
CA LEU A 127 -2.50 -15.49 -5.61
C LEU A 127 -1.80 -14.16 -5.95
N VAL A 128 -1.62 -13.28 -4.96
CA VAL A 128 -0.94 -12.00 -5.15
C VAL A 128 0.54 -12.21 -5.50
N GLY A 129 1.26 -13.07 -4.76
CA GLY A 129 2.67 -13.33 -4.99
C GLY A 129 2.94 -13.87 -6.39
N ARG A 130 2.12 -14.81 -6.87
CA ARG A 130 2.21 -15.34 -8.24
C ARG A 130 1.92 -14.27 -9.29
N ALA A 131 0.90 -13.44 -9.08
CA ALA A 131 0.60 -12.30 -9.96
C ALA A 131 1.77 -11.31 -10.05
N LEU A 132 2.43 -10.99 -8.93
CA LEU A 132 3.59 -10.11 -8.90
C LEU A 132 4.80 -10.71 -9.63
N ILE A 133 5.04 -12.02 -9.47
CA ILE A 133 6.12 -12.73 -10.16
C ILE A 133 5.86 -12.74 -11.68
N ASP A 134 4.63 -13.02 -12.11
CA ASP A 134 4.25 -13.02 -13.52
C ASP A 134 4.38 -11.62 -14.14
N TYR A 135 3.89 -10.59 -13.45
CA TYR A 135 4.08 -9.19 -13.85
C TYR A 135 5.57 -8.86 -14.04
N ARG A 136 6.41 -9.23 -13.07
CA ARG A 136 7.85 -8.99 -13.13
C ARG A 136 8.49 -9.68 -14.33
N LYS A 137 8.12 -10.94 -14.62
CA LYS A 137 8.62 -11.68 -15.79
C LYS A 137 8.24 -10.97 -17.09
N ARG A 138 6.97 -10.59 -17.25
CA ARG A 138 6.47 -9.89 -18.44
C ARG A 138 7.18 -8.55 -18.67
N MET A 139 7.29 -7.73 -17.61
CA MET A 139 7.95 -6.43 -17.71
C MET A 139 9.47 -6.53 -17.91
N SER A 140 10.09 -7.63 -17.46
CA SER A 140 11.52 -7.87 -17.68
C SER A 140 11.82 -8.34 -19.10
N ALA A 141 10.89 -9.04 -19.77
CA ALA A 141 11.11 -9.59 -21.11
C ALA A 141 11.38 -8.53 -22.19
N GLY A 142 10.91 -7.29 -21.99
CA GLY A 142 11.16 -6.16 -22.89
C GLY A 142 12.25 -5.18 -22.42
N ARG A 143 13.03 -5.54 -21.39
CA ARG A 143 14.05 -4.66 -20.79
C ARG A 143 15.44 -5.30 -20.85
N GLU A 144 16.47 -4.47 -21.02
CA GLU A 144 17.87 -4.92 -20.91
C GLU A 144 18.21 -5.44 -19.50
N ARG A 145 17.56 -4.90 -18.48
CA ARG A 145 17.75 -5.31 -17.08
C ARG A 145 16.42 -5.80 -16.49
N PRO A 146 16.43 -6.91 -15.73
CA PRO A 146 15.24 -7.40 -15.06
C PRO A 146 14.61 -6.33 -14.17
N LEU A 147 13.28 -6.25 -14.19
CA LEU A 147 12.54 -5.44 -13.24
C LEU A 147 12.71 -6.05 -11.86
N LEU A 148 13.12 -5.24 -10.88
CA LEU A 148 13.15 -5.60 -9.46
C LEU A 148 12.34 -4.54 -8.72
N PHE A 149 11.34 -4.98 -7.96
CA PHE A 149 10.48 -4.05 -7.21
C PHE A 149 11.27 -3.25 -6.18
N GLY A 150 12.27 -3.84 -5.51
CA GLY A 150 13.14 -3.12 -4.59
C GLY A 150 13.87 -1.94 -5.25
N LYS A 151 14.38 -2.15 -6.46
CA LYS A 151 15.07 -1.13 -7.25
C LYS A 151 14.11 -0.03 -7.74
N GLU A 152 12.94 -0.41 -8.25
CA GLU A 152 11.90 0.55 -8.64
C GLU A 152 11.45 1.39 -7.46
N ALA A 153 11.28 0.77 -6.28
CA ALA A 153 10.99 1.48 -5.05
C ALA A 153 12.09 2.51 -4.75
N SER A 154 13.36 2.11 -4.75
CA SER A 154 14.49 3.03 -4.58
C SER A 154 14.45 4.20 -5.57
N ASN A 155 14.21 3.95 -6.86
CA ASN A 155 14.12 4.99 -7.88
C ASN A 155 13.01 6.00 -7.57
N HIS A 156 11.81 5.52 -7.25
CA HIS A 156 10.67 6.35 -6.88
C HIS A 156 10.91 7.15 -5.60
N PHE A 157 11.59 6.57 -4.61
CA PHE A 157 11.99 7.30 -3.41
C PHE A 157 12.91 8.49 -3.75
N HIS A 158 13.96 8.27 -4.55
CA HIS A 158 14.90 9.33 -4.90
C HIS A 158 14.24 10.42 -5.76
N ALA A 159 13.34 10.03 -6.67
CA ALA A 159 12.55 10.99 -7.45
C ALA A 159 11.70 11.90 -6.55
N GLY A 160 10.94 11.32 -5.61
CA GLY A 160 10.13 12.10 -4.66
C GLY A 160 10.99 12.93 -3.71
N PHE A 161 12.14 12.41 -3.27
CA PHE A 161 13.07 13.13 -2.40
C PHE A 161 13.71 14.33 -3.11
N LYS A 162 14.06 14.21 -4.39
CA LYS A 162 14.57 15.32 -5.20
C LYS A 162 13.53 16.44 -5.32
N GLU A 163 12.27 16.09 -5.63
CA GLU A 163 11.17 17.07 -5.67
C GLU A 163 10.93 17.70 -4.29
N GLN A 164 11.01 16.91 -3.21
CA GLN A 164 10.87 17.42 -1.83
C GLN A 164 11.94 18.47 -1.49
N GLN A 165 13.19 18.31 -1.96
CA GLN A 165 14.25 19.31 -1.77
C GLN A 165 14.01 20.61 -2.55
N LEU A 166 13.25 20.53 -3.65
CA LEU A 166 12.89 21.71 -4.46
C LEU A 166 11.64 22.42 -3.94
N LEU A 167 10.88 21.81 -3.03
CA LEU A 167 9.62 22.37 -2.54
C LEU A 167 9.78 23.75 -1.89
N SER A 168 10.90 24.02 -1.20
CA SER A 168 11.19 25.34 -0.62
C SER A 168 11.46 26.44 -1.65
N LYS A 169 11.65 26.06 -2.92
CA LYS A 169 11.90 26.99 -4.04
C LYS A 169 10.63 27.31 -4.84
N ALA A 170 9.50 26.66 -4.55
CA ALA A 170 8.24 26.93 -5.24
C ALA A 170 7.77 28.34 -4.93
N SER A 171 7.48 29.11 -5.98
CA SER A 171 7.21 30.55 -5.89
C SER A 171 5.71 30.87 -5.86
N SER A 172 4.87 29.95 -6.34
CA SER A 172 3.42 30.12 -6.40
C SER A 172 2.66 28.94 -5.77
N PRO A 173 1.44 29.18 -5.22
CA PRO A 173 0.62 28.11 -4.66
C PRO A 173 0.29 26.99 -5.66
N ASN A 174 0.04 27.34 -6.93
CA ASN A 174 -0.23 26.35 -7.99
C ASN A 174 0.99 25.46 -8.26
N GLU A 175 2.18 26.06 -8.36
CA GLU A 175 3.43 25.32 -8.52
C GLU A 175 3.69 24.40 -7.32
N GLN A 176 3.41 24.89 -6.11
CA GLN A 176 3.51 24.12 -4.88
C GLN A 176 2.56 22.90 -4.90
N PHE A 177 1.30 23.08 -5.26
CA PHE A 177 0.32 21.99 -5.37
C PHE A 177 0.75 20.93 -6.36
N HIS A 178 1.17 21.31 -7.58
CA HIS A 178 1.62 20.36 -8.58
C HIS A 178 2.90 19.62 -8.14
N THR A 179 3.82 20.32 -7.48
CA THR A 179 5.02 19.70 -6.90
C THR A 179 4.64 18.68 -5.82
N ILE A 180 3.68 19.01 -4.96
CA ILE A 180 3.19 18.11 -3.92
C ILE A 180 2.48 16.88 -4.51
N GLN A 181 1.68 17.05 -5.55
CA GLN A 181 1.09 15.93 -6.28
C GLN A 181 2.17 15.02 -6.88
N ARG A 182 3.25 15.58 -7.46
CA ARG A 182 4.38 14.77 -7.97
C ARG A 182 5.08 14.01 -6.84
N ILE A 183 5.37 14.67 -5.72
CA ILE A 183 5.97 14.02 -4.54
C ILE A 183 5.07 12.89 -4.05
N TYR A 184 3.76 13.16 -3.91
CA TYR A 184 2.79 12.17 -3.47
C TYR A 184 2.80 10.95 -4.39
N ASN A 185 2.74 11.15 -5.70
CA ASN A 185 2.76 10.07 -6.69
C ASN A 185 4.04 9.24 -6.58
N SER A 186 5.22 9.88 -6.55
CA SER A 186 6.49 9.18 -6.39
C SER A 186 6.52 8.34 -5.10
N TYR A 187 6.05 8.90 -4.00
CA TYR A 187 6.02 8.22 -2.71
C TYR A 187 4.95 7.12 -2.60
N TYR A 188 3.82 7.28 -3.29
CA TYR A 188 2.82 6.24 -3.46
C TYR A 188 3.41 5.03 -4.19
N PHE A 189 4.07 5.25 -5.34
CA PHE A 189 4.70 4.17 -6.11
C PHE A 189 5.88 3.55 -5.37
N PHE A 190 6.66 4.34 -4.63
CA PHE A 190 7.68 3.78 -3.73
C PHE A 190 7.07 2.82 -2.70
N ARG A 191 6.00 3.23 -2.00
CA ARG A 191 5.30 2.36 -1.03
C ARG A 191 4.78 1.09 -1.70
N LEU A 192 4.12 1.23 -2.85
CA LEU A 192 3.60 0.11 -3.64
C LEU A 192 4.71 -0.90 -3.96
N TYR A 193 5.79 -0.43 -4.58
CA TYR A 193 6.86 -1.34 -4.99
C TYR A 193 7.64 -1.91 -3.80
N TYR A 194 7.77 -1.18 -2.70
CA TYR A 194 8.32 -1.74 -1.47
C TYR A 194 7.45 -2.89 -0.95
N ILE A 195 6.14 -2.71 -0.87
CA ILE A 195 5.21 -3.78 -0.46
C ILE A 195 5.29 -4.96 -1.43
N CYS A 196 5.33 -4.71 -2.75
CA CYS A 196 5.47 -5.75 -3.77
C CYS A 196 6.76 -6.56 -3.57
N ALA A 197 7.90 -5.90 -3.32
CA ALA A 197 9.19 -6.54 -3.06
C ALA A 197 9.14 -7.47 -1.84
N ILE A 198 8.49 -7.02 -0.75
CA ILE A 198 8.32 -7.81 0.47
C ILE A 198 7.41 -9.03 0.23
N ILE A 199 6.29 -8.85 -0.47
CA ILE A 199 5.32 -9.92 -0.75
C ILE A 199 5.92 -10.97 -1.69
N SER A 200 6.65 -10.55 -2.73
CA SER A 200 7.31 -11.44 -3.68
C SER A 200 8.62 -12.06 -3.16
N ARG A 201 9.04 -11.68 -1.94
CA ARG A 201 10.28 -12.14 -1.28
C ARG A 201 11.51 -11.89 -2.14
N GLU A 202 11.62 -10.68 -2.70
CA GLU A 202 12.83 -10.30 -3.43
C GLU A 202 14.07 -10.34 -2.54
N PRO A 203 15.24 -10.73 -3.10
CA PRO A 203 16.48 -10.66 -2.37
C PRO A 203 16.73 -9.21 -1.94
N PRO A 204 17.26 -8.98 -0.72
CA PRO A 204 17.53 -7.64 -0.26
C PRO A 204 18.54 -6.96 -1.18
N GLU A 205 18.21 -5.77 -1.67
CA GLU A 205 19.17 -4.92 -2.37
C GLU A 205 20.20 -4.44 -1.33
N SER A 206 21.47 -4.84 -1.51
CA SER A 206 22.51 -4.49 -0.53
C SER A 206 22.59 -2.96 -0.39
N ALA A 207 22.74 -2.50 0.86
CA ALA A 207 22.72 -1.08 1.27
C ALA A 207 21.38 -0.31 1.18
N ALA A 208 20.34 -0.84 0.53
CA ALA A 208 19.05 -0.14 0.43
C ALA A 208 18.26 -0.25 1.75
N LYS A 209 18.34 0.77 2.61
CA LYS A 209 17.55 0.90 3.86
C LYS A 209 16.06 1.18 3.59
N LEU A 210 15.40 0.34 2.78
CA LEU A 210 14.05 0.57 2.27
C LEU A 210 13.00 0.70 3.38
N PHE A 211 13.08 -0.10 4.45
CA PHE A 211 12.17 0.06 5.59
C PHE A 211 12.28 1.45 6.25
N SER A 212 13.50 1.95 6.47
CA SER A 212 13.69 3.30 7.04
C SER A 212 13.16 4.39 6.10
N LYS A 213 13.38 4.25 4.79
CA LYS A 213 12.78 5.11 3.77
C LYS A 213 11.24 5.03 3.79
N PHE A 214 10.68 3.85 4.00
CA PHE A 214 9.22 3.62 4.13
C PHE A 214 8.63 4.38 5.30
N MET A 215 9.29 4.35 6.46
CA MET A 215 8.87 5.10 7.64
C MET A 215 8.92 6.61 7.35
N ARG A 216 10.03 7.11 6.80
CA ARG A 216 10.21 8.52 6.45
C ARG A 216 9.12 9.01 5.51
N VAL A 217 8.86 8.26 4.44
CA VAL A 217 7.81 8.59 3.47
C VAL A 217 6.43 8.54 4.10
N SER A 218 6.13 7.54 4.93
CA SER A 218 4.83 7.43 5.59
C SER A 218 4.55 8.63 6.50
N PHE A 219 5.55 9.07 7.27
CA PHE A 219 5.43 10.28 8.09
C PHE A 219 5.27 11.54 7.24
N PHE A 220 6.07 11.72 6.19
CA PHE A 220 5.93 12.88 5.31
C PHE A 220 4.58 12.92 4.59
N LEU A 221 4.11 11.79 4.04
CA LEU A 221 2.79 11.75 3.40
C LEU A 221 1.67 12.09 4.39
N SER A 222 1.82 11.75 5.67
CA SER A 222 0.84 12.11 6.70
C SER A 222 0.82 13.59 7.08
N THR A 223 1.79 14.40 6.61
CA THR A 223 1.75 15.86 6.80
C THR A 223 1.06 16.57 5.64
N ILE A 224 0.81 15.89 4.53
CA ILE A 224 0.17 16.47 3.35
C ILE A 224 -1.35 16.52 3.57
N GLN A 225 -1.94 17.70 3.36
CA GLN A 225 -3.38 17.90 3.41
C GLN A 225 -4.02 17.82 2.02
N ASP A 226 -5.34 17.65 1.98
CA ASP A 226 -6.10 17.44 0.74
C ASP A 226 -5.99 18.62 -0.24
N ASP A 227 -5.83 19.84 0.28
CA ASP A 227 -5.62 21.07 -0.48
C ASP A 227 -4.18 21.21 -1.04
N GLY A 228 -3.32 20.21 -0.81
CA GLY A 228 -1.93 20.24 -1.18
C GLY A 228 -1.06 21.11 -0.28
N SER A 229 -1.51 21.50 0.91
CA SER A 229 -0.66 22.15 1.91
C SER A 229 0.12 21.14 2.77
N ILE A 230 1.19 21.59 3.43
CA ILE A 230 1.96 20.77 4.37
C ILE A 230 1.76 21.25 5.80
N SER A 231 1.23 20.36 6.63
CA SER A 231 1.09 20.53 8.07
C SER A 231 2.45 20.40 8.78
N THR A 232 2.62 21.15 9.87
CA THR A 232 3.79 21.00 10.75
C THR A 232 3.75 19.71 11.58
N LYS A 233 2.57 19.11 11.75
CA LYS A 233 2.36 17.88 12.51
C LYS A 233 1.75 16.78 11.62
N PRO A 234 2.20 15.52 11.75
CA PRO A 234 1.63 14.41 11.01
C PRO A 234 0.21 14.08 11.47
N SER A 235 -0.65 13.74 10.52
CA SER A 235 -1.97 13.17 10.77
C SER A 235 -1.84 11.68 11.05
N TYR A 236 -1.98 11.29 12.33
CA TYR A 236 -1.94 9.89 12.73
C TYR A 236 -3.04 9.02 12.09
N ARG A 237 -4.07 9.63 11.48
CA ARG A 237 -5.11 8.91 10.72
C ARG A 237 -4.64 8.51 9.31
N GLN A 238 -3.69 9.24 8.75
CA GLN A 238 -3.13 8.98 7.42
C GLN A 238 -1.91 8.05 7.46
N LEU A 239 -1.36 7.78 8.65
CA LEU A 239 -0.30 6.78 8.82
C LEU A 239 -0.84 5.37 8.53
N PRO A 240 -0.01 4.45 7.99
CA PRO A 240 -0.40 3.06 7.82
C PRO A 240 -0.78 2.42 9.16
N PRO A 241 -1.68 1.42 9.18
CA PRO A 241 -1.97 0.67 10.40
C PRO A 241 -0.73 -0.01 10.97
N LYS A 242 -0.68 -0.13 12.30
CA LYS A 242 0.44 -0.76 13.03
C LYS A 242 0.72 -2.18 12.52
N GLU A 243 -0.32 -2.94 12.25
CA GLU A 243 -0.28 -4.31 11.75
C GLU A 243 0.45 -4.38 10.41
N HIS A 244 0.25 -3.39 9.53
CA HIS A 244 0.94 -3.33 8.24
C HIS A 244 2.43 -3.06 8.43
N VAL A 245 2.77 -2.11 9.30
CA VAL A 245 4.19 -1.80 9.61
C VAL A 245 4.88 -3.02 10.22
N VAL A 246 4.22 -3.72 11.15
CA VAL A 246 4.73 -4.96 11.75
C VAL A 246 4.85 -6.08 10.73
N PHE A 247 3.90 -6.21 9.80
CA PHE A 247 3.96 -7.18 8.71
C PHE A 247 5.22 -6.97 7.86
N LEU A 248 5.47 -5.72 7.45
CA LEU A 248 6.61 -5.34 6.63
C LEU A 248 7.92 -5.55 7.39
N ALA A 249 8.00 -5.05 8.63
CA ALA A 249 9.19 -5.17 9.46
C ALA A 249 9.60 -6.63 9.66
N LYS A 250 8.64 -7.54 9.92
CA LYS A 250 8.91 -8.98 10.12
C LYS A 250 9.38 -9.69 8.86
N ARG A 251 9.07 -9.17 7.67
CA ARG A 251 9.35 -9.82 6.38
C ARG A 251 10.50 -9.18 5.60
N ASP A 252 10.92 -7.99 6.00
CA ASP A 252 12.10 -7.33 5.43
C ASP A 252 13.38 -8.01 5.94
N ALA A 253 13.98 -8.85 5.10
CA ALA A 253 15.17 -9.62 5.46
C ALA A 253 16.38 -8.74 5.82
N ALA A 254 16.55 -7.59 5.15
CA ALA A 254 17.64 -6.65 5.43
C ALA A 254 17.45 -5.98 6.80
N LEU A 255 16.22 -5.59 7.13
CA LEU A 255 15.91 -5.07 8.46
C LEU A 255 16.11 -6.14 9.54
N GLN A 256 15.60 -7.36 9.31
CA GLN A 256 15.70 -8.45 10.28
C GLN A 256 17.16 -8.83 10.58
N ALA A 257 18.04 -8.84 9.57
CA ALA A 257 19.47 -9.04 9.77
C ALA A 257 20.06 -7.98 10.73
N ARG A 258 19.80 -6.69 10.46
CA ARG A 258 20.28 -5.58 11.29
C ARG A 258 19.72 -5.59 12.71
N LEU A 259 18.44 -5.92 12.88
CA LEU A 259 17.79 -5.98 14.19
C LEU A 259 18.34 -7.10 15.10
N ARG A 260 18.99 -8.13 14.53
CA ARG A 260 19.67 -9.17 15.32
C ARG A 260 20.98 -8.67 15.91
N GLU A 261 21.65 -7.76 15.21
CA GLU A 261 22.97 -7.24 15.58
C GLU A 261 22.87 -5.95 16.41
N ASP A 262 21.80 -5.17 16.26
CA ASP A 262 21.65 -3.83 16.85
C ASP A 262 20.43 -3.76 17.80
N GLU A 263 20.70 -3.83 19.12
CA GLU A 263 19.67 -3.72 20.16
C GLU A 263 19.08 -2.31 20.27
N ALA A 264 19.87 -1.28 20.02
CA ALA A 264 19.41 0.11 20.08
C ALA A 264 18.38 0.39 18.97
N LEU A 265 18.66 -0.07 17.75
CA LEU A 265 17.72 -0.02 16.63
C LEU A 265 16.42 -0.78 16.92
N ARG A 266 16.50 -1.90 17.65
CA ARG A 266 15.32 -2.67 18.07
C ARG A 266 14.45 -1.87 19.04
N ALA A 267 15.06 -1.23 20.03
CA ALA A 267 14.35 -0.36 20.98
C ALA A 267 13.73 0.86 20.27
N GLU A 268 14.47 1.48 19.34
CA GLU A 268 13.96 2.60 18.52
C GLU A 268 12.75 2.19 17.69
N LEU A 269 12.81 1.03 17.02
CA LEU A 269 11.68 0.51 16.24
C LEU A 269 10.45 0.26 17.12
N GLN A 270 10.62 -0.33 18.31
CA GLN A 270 9.52 -0.56 19.24
C GLN A 270 8.89 0.76 19.72
N ASN A 271 9.70 1.79 19.96
CA ASN A 271 9.22 3.12 20.33
C ASN A 271 8.46 3.77 19.16
N LEU A 272 8.99 3.67 17.93
CA LEU A 272 8.33 4.19 16.73
C LEU A 272 6.96 3.51 16.47
N LEU A 273 6.84 2.21 16.74
CA LEU A 273 5.59 1.48 16.57
C LEU A 273 4.43 1.99 17.47
N ARG A 274 4.72 2.81 18.49
CA ARG A 274 3.70 3.42 19.35
C ARG A 274 2.91 4.53 18.65
N TYR A 275 3.47 5.15 17.60
CA TYR A 275 2.80 6.22 16.85
C TYR A 275 1.76 5.71 15.86
N PHE A 276 1.79 4.41 15.54
CA PHE A 276 0.88 3.79 14.59
C PHE A 276 -0.35 3.25 15.31
N ARG A 277 -1.52 3.52 14.73
CA ARG A 277 -2.79 3.08 15.29
C ARG A 277 -3.07 1.63 14.89
N PRO A 278 -3.69 0.83 15.79
CA PRO A 278 -4.14 -0.50 15.42
C PRO A 278 -5.24 -0.41 14.36
N LEU A 279 -5.29 -1.41 13.49
CA LEU A 279 -6.37 -1.65 12.54
C LEU A 279 -7.68 -1.83 13.34
N ARG A 280 -8.73 -1.12 12.94
CA ARG A 280 -10.07 -1.18 13.57
C ARG A 280 -11.00 -2.11 12.80
#